data_AF-A0A1Z3TYT6-F1
#
_entry.id   AF-A0A1Z3TYT6-F1
#
_cell.length_a   1.000
_cell.length_b   1.000
_cell.length_c   1.000
_cell.angle_alpha   90.00
_cell.angle_beta   90.00
_cell.angle_gamma   90.00
#
_symmetry.space_group_name_H-M   'P 1'
#
loop_
_entity.id
_entity.type
_entity.pdbx_description
1 polymer ?
#
loop_
_entity_poly.entity_id
_entity_poly.type
_entity_poly.pdbx_seq_one_letter_code
_entity_poly.pdbx_strand_id
1 'polypeptide(L)'
;MTRRVLILGANGKVSKAAINSFLENTTYTLRLFLRDANRLPDYASDRIRVREGDATDFEAVSAAMADVDIVIASLSGDLDQEAETIVQAMQENEVKRLLFVTALGVNNEVPQPFQDWVEEHLGNRLDIYRKAAQTIEQSGLDYTLIRPAWLTNLNEVDYEITKKDETFKGTEVSRKSIGALMVEIAKHPELYSREDIGVNKPNTDGDAPRDL
;
A
#
# COMPACT_ATOMS: atom_id res chain seq x y z
N MET A 1 18.24 4.68 15.70
CA MET A 1 17.54 5.92 15.33
C MET A 1 16.09 5.60 15.06
N THR A 2 15.17 6.48 15.45
CA THR A 2 13.74 6.30 15.18
C THR A 2 13.45 6.63 13.72
N ARG A 3 12.84 5.70 12.97
CA ARG A 3 12.47 5.93 11.56
C ARG A 3 11.21 6.78 11.45
N ARG A 4 11.09 7.47 10.32
CA ARG A 4 9.99 8.37 9.95
C ARG A 4 9.31 7.82 8.71
N VAL A 5 8.03 7.47 8.85
CA VAL A 5 7.22 6.87 7.79
C VAL A 5 6.20 7.88 7.30
N LEU A 6 6.25 8.23 6.02
CA LEU A 6 5.20 9.01 5.36
C LEU A 6 4.12 8.07 4.84
N ILE A 7 2.86 8.34 5.18
CA ILE A 7 1.70 7.60 4.70
C ILE A 7 0.84 8.53 3.87
N LEU A 8 0.89 8.36 2.55
CA LEU A 8 0.07 9.05 1.57
C LEU A 8 -1.30 8.37 1.48
N GLY A 9 -2.38 9.15 1.57
CA GLY A 9 -3.73 8.61 1.64
C GLY A 9 -4.08 8.13 3.05
N ALA A 10 -3.67 8.87 4.08
CA ALA A 10 -3.74 8.43 5.49
C ALA A 10 -5.16 8.08 5.99
N ASN A 11 -6.22 8.56 5.33
CA ASN A 11 -7.60 8.21 5.67
C ASN A 11 -8.11 6.89 5.04
N GLY A 12 -7.34 6.28 4.13
CA GLY A 12 -7.68 4.99 3.52
C GLY A 12 -7.80 3.88 4.55
N LYS A 13 -8.68 2.89 4.31
CA LYS A 13 -8.90 1.80 5.28
C LYS A 13 -7.63 0.96 5.53
N VAL A 14 -6.83 0.72 4.49
CA VAL A 14 -5.52 0.04 4.63
C VAL A 14 -4.54 0.94 5.38
N SER A 15 -4.47 2.23 5.03
CA SER A 15 -3.63 3.22 5.72
C SER A 15 -3.95 3.29 7.21
N LYS A 16 -5.22 3.28 7.62
CA LYS A 16 -5.62 3.24 9.04
C LYS A 16 -5.15 1.97 9.74
N ALA A 17 -5.25 0.81 9.08
CA ALA A 17 -4.74 -0.45 9.63
C ALA A 17 -3.20 -0.42 9.78
N ALA A 18 -2.49 0.14 8.79
CA ALA A 18 -1.05 0.34 8.86
C ALA A 18 -0.66 1.31 9.99
N ILE A 19 -1.34 2.46 10.11
CA ILE A 19 -1.10 3.45 11.17
C ILE A 19 -1.21 2.79 12.55
N ASN A 20 -2.30 2.06 12.81
CA ASN A 20 -2.48 1.33 14.07
C ASN A 20 -1.36 0.31 14.29
N SER A 21 -1.03 -0.48 13.26
CA SER A 21 0.05 -1.47 13.33
C SER A 21 1.40 -0.83 13.69
N PHE A 22 1.76 0.30 13.07
CA PHE A 22 2.99 1.04 13.39
C PHE A 22 2.98 1.61 14.81
N LEU A 23 1.85 2.15 15.25
CA LEU A 23 1.71 2.68 16.60
C LEU A 23 1.86 1.58 17.66
N GLU A 24 1.30 0.40 17.41
CA GLU A 24 1.35 -0.73 18.33
C GLU A 24 2.72 -1.43 18.37
N ASN A 25 3.37 -1.59 17.20
CA ASN A 25 4.47 -2.54 17.05
C ASN A 25 5.84 -1.90 16.79
N THR A 26 5.92 -0.57 16.80
CA THR A 26 7.18 0.16 16.55
C THR A 26 7.28 1.43 17.39
N THR A 27 8.48 2.00 17.46
CA THR A 27 8.72 3.34 18.00
C THR A 27 8.72 4.42 16.91
N TYR A 28 8.38 4.07 15.66
CA TYR A 28 8.50 4.98 14.52
C TYR A 28 7.56 6.17 14.65
N THR A 29 7.93 7.28 14.02
CA THR A 29 7.06 8.45 13.90
C THR A 29 6.39 8.46 12.53
N LEU A 30 5.14 8.91 12.49
CA LEU A 30 4.31 8.87 11.29
C LEU A 30 4.06 10.30 10.78
N ARG A 31 4.19 10.48 9.48
CA ARG A 31 3.75 11.67 8.74
C ARG A 31 2.51 11.25 7.96
N LEU A 32 1.35 11.78 8.31
CA LEU A 32 0.07 11.43 7.69
C LEU A 32 -0.28 12.51 6.68
N PHE A 33 -0.42 12.11 5.42
CA PHE A 33 -0.75 13.01 4.32
C PHE A 33 -2.08 12.63 3.68
N LEU A 34 -2.99 13.60 3.60
CA LEU A 34 -4.36 13.42 3.10
C LEU A 34 -5.02 14.75 2.76
N ARG A 35 -6.12 14.73 2.01
CA ARG A 35 -6.83 15.96 1.59
C ARG A 35 -7.57 16.72 2.71
N ASP A 36 -8.02 16.02 3.74
CA ASP A 36 -8.81 16.61 4.84
C ASP A 36 -8.52 15.86 6.15
N ALA A 37 -7.80 16.52 7.05
CA ALA A 37 -7.33 16.00 8.31
C ALA A 37 -8.48 15.69 9.29
N ASN A 38 -9.63 16.35 9.15
CA ASN A 38 -10.79 16.13 10.03
C ASN A 38 -11.40 14.73 9.88
N ARG A 39 -11.03 14.00 8.81
CA ARG A 39 -11.48 12.62 8.56
C ARG A 39 -10.66 11.57 9.32
N LEU A 40 -9.52 11.97 9.90
CA LEU A 40 -8.72 11.07 10.71
C LEU A 40 -9.34 10.90 12.10
N PRO A 41 -9.30 9.67 12.66
CA PRO A 41 -9.55 9.51 14.08
C PRO A 41 -8.45 10.21 14.89
N ASP A 42 -8.77 10.60 16.12
CA ASP A 42 -7.75 11.00 17.08
C ASP A 42 -6.99 9.75 17.54
N TYR A 43 -5.75 9.63 17.09
CA TYR A 43 -4.86 8.52 17.46
C TYR A 43 -4.20 8.72 18.84
N ALA A 44 -4.41 9.87 19.51
CA ALA A 44 -3.88 10.19 20.84
C ALA A 44 -2.37 9.88 20.99
N SER A 45 -1.57 10.20 19.97
CA SER A 45 -0.15 9.85 19.89
C SER A 45 0.71 11.05 19.51
N ASP A 46 1.75 11.32 20.29
CA ASP A 46 2.73 12.38 20.03
C ASP A 46 3.68 12.07 18.86
N ARG A 47 3.66 10.83 18.36
CA ARG A 47 4.45 10.34 17.22
C ARG A 47 3.85 10.68 15.85
N ILE A 48 2.63 11.23 15.80
CA ILE A 48 1.95 11.59 14.56
C ILE A 48 2.12 13.07 14.24
N ARG A 49 2.41 13.37 12.98
CA ARG A 49 2.25 14.72 12.39
C ARG A 49 1.38 14.60 11.16
N VAL A 50 0.43 15.51 11.01
CA VAL A 50 -0.52 15.52 9.89
C VAL A 50 -0.20 16.69 8.96
N ARG A 51 -0.27 16.46 7.66
CA ARG A 51 -0.18 17.48 6.63
C ARG A 51 -1.31 17.29 5.64
N GLU A 52 -2.02 18.37 5.35
CA GLU A 52 -3.04 18.35 4.29
C GLU A 52 -2.40 18.56 2.92
N GLY A 53 -2.90 17.85 1.91
CA GLY A 53 -2.47 17.98 0.53
C GLY A 53 -3.08 16.92 -0.39
N ASP A 54 -2.91 17.12 -1.69
CA ASP A 54 -3.32 16.17 -2.74
C ASP A 54 -2.12 15.36 -3.22
N ALA A 55 -2.31 14.06 -3.49
CA ALA A 55 -1.25 13.17 -3.95
C ALA A 55 -0.89 13.39 -5.42
N THR A 56 -1.70 14.14 -6.16
CA THR A 56 -1.42 14.60 -7.53
C THR A 56 -0.70 15.95 -7.59
N ASP A 57 -0.53 16.64 -6.45
CA ASP A 57 0.21 17.90 -6.33
C ASP A 57 1.66 17.61 -5.95
N PHE A 58 2.55 17.76 -6.93
CA PHE A 58 3.98 17.54 -6.77
C PHE A 58 4.60 18.36 -5.63
N GLU A 59 4.27 19.65 -5.52
CA GLU A 59 4.88 20.52 -4.49
C GLU A 59 4.41 20.10 -3.09
N ALA A 60 3.13 19.72 -2.96
CA ALA A 60 2.59 19.23 -1.70
C ALA A 60 3.24 17.90 -1.28
N VAL A 61 3.39 16.95 -2.21
CA VAL A 61 4.02 15.65 -1.98
C VAL A 61 5.52 15.81 -1.70
N SER A 62 6.24 16.58 -2.50
CA SER A 62 7.68 16.86 -2.33
C SER A 62 7.96 17.47 -0.95
N ALA A 63 7.19 18.47 -0.55
CA ALA A 63 7.36 19.07 0.77
C ALA A 63 7.01 18.11 1.93
N ALA A 64 6.24 17.04 1.69
CA ALA A 64 5.96 15.99 2.67
C ALA A 64 7.10 14.95 2.79
N MET A 65 8.04 14.91 1.84
CA MET A 65 9.21 14.01 1.84
C MET A 65 10.32 14.45 2.80
N ALA A 66 10.25 15.69 3.30
CA ALA A 66 11.22 16.20 4.26
C ALA A 66 11.30 15.29 5.50
N ASP A 67 12.51 14.86 5.85
CA ASP A 67 12.77 14.00 7.00
C ASP A 67 12.02 12.65 6.95
N VAL A 68 11.88 12.04 5.77
CA VAL A 68 11.22 10.74 5.58
C VAL A 68 12.24 9.66 5.24
N ASP A 69 12.12 8.50 5.90
CA ASP A 69 12.97 7.35 5.63
C ASP A 69 12.25 6.32 4.72
N ILE A 70 10.91 6.21 4.85
CA ILE A 70 10.07 5.26 4.12
C ILE A 70 8.75 5.93 3.72
N VAL A 71 8.32 5.72 2.48
CA VAL A 71 7.02 6.16 1.97
C VAL A 71 6.10 4.95 1.83
N ILE A 72 4.86 5.08 2.33
CA ILE A 72 3.76 4.14 2.13
C ILE A 72 2.66 4.88 1.38
N ALA A 73 2.19 4.31 0.27
CA ALA A 73 1.08 4.83 -0.50
C ALA A 73 -0.03 3.78 -0.59
N SER A 74 -1.20 4.14 -0.08
CA SER A 74 -2.44 3.38 -0.31
C SER A 74 -3.53 4.37 -0.67
N LEU A 75 -3.70 4.52 -1.98
CA LEU A 75 -4.51 5.58 -2.59
C LEU A 75 -5.65 4.95 -3.41
N SER A 76 -6.65 5.76 -3.72
CA SER A 76 -7.84 5.35 -4.47
C SER A 76 -8.31 6.41 -5.47
N GLY A 77 -7.44 7.37 -5.80
CA GLY A 77 -7.70 8.46 -6.73
C GLY A 77 -7.14 8.13 -8.12
N ASP A 78 -6.52 9.14 -8.73
CA ASP A 78 -5.89 9.08 -10.05
C ASP A 78 -4.52 8.40 -9.93
N LEU A 79 -4.54 7.09 -9.61
CA LEU A 79 -3.38 6.32 -9.16
C LEU A 79 -2.18 6.34 -10.11
N ASP A 80 -2.41 6.47 -11.42
CA ASP A 80 -1.35 6.62 -12.41
C ASP A 80 -0.64 7.97 -12.28
N GLN A 81 -1.38 9.07 -12.21
CA GLN A 81 -0.84 10.40 -11.93
C GLN A 81 -0.19 10.49 -10.53
N GLU A 82 -0.83 9.91 -9.52
CA GLU A 82 -0.30 9.85 -8.16
C GLU A 82 1.03 9.10 -8.13
N ALA A 83 1.17 7.97 -8.85
CA ALA A 83 2.41 7.22 -8.93
C ALA A 83 3.54 8.03 -9.57
N GLU A 84 3.28 8.73 -10.68
CA GLU A 84 4.25 9.64 -11.32
C GLU A 84 4.71 10.73 -10.35
N THR A 85 3.75 11.38 -9.68
CA THR A 85 4.00 12.45 -8.71
C THR A 85 4.87 11.96 -7.55
N ILE A 86 4.55 10.79 -6.99
CA ILE A 86 5.28 10.19 -5.87
C ILE A 86 6.69 9.82 -6.29
N VAL A 87 6.86 9.18 -7.45
CA VAL A 87 8.18 8.80 -7.97
C VAL A 87 9.06 10.03 -8.13
N GLN A 88 8.56 11.09 -8.77
CA GLN A 88 9.32 12.31 -8.97
C GLN A 88 9.71 12.95 -7.63
N ALA A 89 8.75 13.11 -6.70
CA ALA A 89 9.00 13.71 -5.39
C ALA A 89 10.02 12.92 -4.56
N MET A 90 9.94 11.59 -4.59
CA MET A 90 10.90 10.73 -3.90
C MET A 90 12.31 10.84 -4.48
N GLN A 91 12.45 10.88 -5.81
CA GLN A 91 13.73 11.04 -6.48
C GLN A 91 14.38 12.40 -6.17
N GLU A 92 13.62 13.50 -6.23
CA GLU A 92 14.14 14.85 -5.95
C GLU A 92 14.55 15.04 -4.48
N ASN A 93 13.92 14.32 -3.56
CA ASN A 93 14.24 14.37 -2.12
C ASN A 93 15.16 13.22 -1.66
N GLU A 94 15.70 12.43 -2.60
CA GLU A 94 16.58 11.28 -2.33
C GLU A 94 15.99 10.21 -1.37
N VAL A 95 14.66 10.14 -1.25
CA VAL A 95 13.95 9.12 -0.46
C VAL A 95 13.79 7.86 -1.30
N LYS A 96 14.35 6.74 -0.85
CA LYS A 96 14.48 5.54 -1.71
C LYS A 96 13.41 4.48 -1.51
N ARG A 97 12.95 4.27 -0.28
CA ARG A 97 12.10 3.13 0.09
C ARG A 97 10.62 3.45 -0.08
N LEU A 98 9.95 2.76 -1.00
CA LEU A 98 8.52 2.91 -1.30
C LEU A 98 7.78 1.59 -1.06
N LEU A 99 6.68 1.62 -0.32
CA LEU A 99 5.69 0.53 -0.27
C LEU A 99 4.41 1.05 -0.90
N PHE A 100 3.98 0.47 -2.01
CA PHE A 100 2.83 0.95 -2.77
C PHE A 100 1.77 -0.14 -2.91
N VAL A 101 0.55 0.16 -2.46
CA VAL A 101 -0.58 -0.78 -2.53
C VAL A 101 -1.26 -0.65 -3.89
N THR A 102 -1.31 -1.75 -4.63
CA THR A 102 -2.05 -1.89 -5.88
C THR A 102 -3.26 -2.81 -5.65
N ALA A 103 -3.51 -3.77 -6.54
CA ALA A 103 -4.60 -4.73 -6.45
C ALA A 103 -4.17 -6.06 -7.09
N LEU A 104 -4.77 -7.17 -6.65
CA LEU A 104 -4.73 -8.43 -7.39
C LEU A 104 -5.25 -8.28 -8.84
N GLY A 105 -4.77 -9.12 -9.74
CA GLY A 105 -5.21 -9.19 -11.15
C GLY A 105 -4.47 -8.23 -12.08
N VAL A 106 -3.61 -7.36 -11.55
CA VAL A 106 -2.82 -6.40 -12.33
C VAL A 106 -1.88 -7.10 -13.32
N ASN A 107 -1.38 -8.29 -12.97
CA ASN A 107 -0.44 -9.08 -13.76
C ASN A 107 -1.11 -10.27 -14.46
N ASN A 108 -2.44 -10.34 -14.50
CA ASN A 108 -3.21 -11.49 -15.02
C ASN A 108 -2.84 -12.81 -14.30
N GLU A 109 -2.59 -12.71 -13.00
CA GLU A 109 -2.04 -13.77 -12.15
C GLU A 109 -3.12 -14.58 -11.40
N VAL A 110 -4.38 -14.11 -11.44
CA VAL A 110 -5.50 -14.70 -10.71
C VAL A 110 -6.06 -15.87 -11.51
N PRO A 111 -6.17 -17.08 -10.93
CA PRO A 111 -6.73 -18.22 -11.63
C PRO A 111 -8.26 -18.16 -11.73
N GLN A 112 -8.80 -18.84 -12.74
CA GLN A 112 -10.22 -19.14 -12.82
C GLN A 112 -10.64 -20.10 -11.67
N PRO A 113 -11.87 -20.00 -11.12
CA PRO A 113 -12.95 -19.08 -11.53
C PRO A 113 -12.87 -17.68 -10.89
N PHE A 114 -11.95 -17.43 -9.95
CA PHE A 114 -11.88 -16.16 -9.23
C PHE A 114 -11.58 -14.95 -10.13
N GLN A 115 -10.87 -15.17 -11.24
CA GLN A 115 -10.58 -14.11 -12.21
C GLN A 115 -11.86 -13.42 -12.71
N ASP A 116 -12.93 -14.16 -12.99
CA ASP A 116 -14.20 -13.58 -13.45
C ASP A 116 -14.78 -12.60 -12.43
N TRP A 117 -14.71 -12.98 -11.14
CA TRP A 117 -15.13 -12.12 -10.05
C TRP A 117 -14.29 -10.84 -9.95
N VAL A 118 -12.97 -10.97 -10.11
CA VAL A 118 -12.04 -9.82 -10.08
C VAL A 118 -12.30 -8.86 -11.24
N GLU A 119 -12.53 -9.38 -12.45
CA GLU A 119 -12.85 -8.57 -13.63
C GLU A 119 -14.19 -7.84 -13.48
N GLU A 120 -15.21 -8.50 -12.91
CA GLU A 120 -16.51 -7.88 -12.62
C GLU A 120 -16.41 -6.72 -11.62
N HIS A 121 -15.58 -6.85 -10.57
CA HIS A 121 -15.54 -5.90 -9.46
C HIS A 121 -14.49 -4.80 -9.60
N LEU A 122 -13.37 -5.07 -10.29
CA LEU A 122 -12.31 -4.08 -10.52
C LEU A 122 -12.34 -3.51 -11.94
N GLY A 123 -12.70 -4.31 -12.94
CA GLY A 123 -12.86 -3.91 -14.34
C GLY A 123 -11.76 -2.96 -14.81
N ASN A 124 -12.16 -1.82 -15.36
CA ASN A 124 -11.27 -0.80 -15.92
C ASN A 124 -10.25 -0.23 -14.93
N ARG A 125 -10.43 -0.41 -13.61
CA ARG A 125 -9.46 0.06 -12.61
C ARG A 125 -8.15 -0.73 -12.68
N LEU A 126 -8.17 -1.98 -13.15
CA LEU A 126 -6.97 -2.81 -13.30
C LEU A 126 -5.93 -2.14 -14.22
N ASP A 127 -6.38 -1.45 -15.26
CA ASP A 127 -5.48 -0.73 -16.18
C ASP A 127 -4.79 0.45 -15.48
N ILE A 128 -5.50 1.16 -14.62
CA ILE A 128 -4.93 2.26 -13.83
C ILE A 128 -3.89 1.71 -12.85
N TYR A 129 -4.22 0.63 -12.14
CA TYR A 129 -3.26 -0.03 -11.24
C TYR A 129 -2.03 -0.55 -12.00
N ARG A 130 -2.20 -1.10 -13.21
CA ARG A 130 -1.10 -1.60 -14.04
C ARG A 130 -0.18 -0.49 -14.50
N LYS A 131 -0.71 0.67 -14.90
CA LYS A 131 0.09 1.85 -15.24
C LYS A 131 0.88 2.36 -14.04
N ALA A 132 0.23 2.51 -12.88
CA ALA A 132 0.89 2.92 -11.64
C ALA A 132 2.04 1.97 -11.25
N ALA A 133 1.78 0.65 -11.31
CA ALA A 133 2.79 -0.37 -11.07
C ALA A 133 3.98 -0.23 -12.03
N GLN A 134 3.71 -0.13 -13.34
CA GLN A 134 4.74 0.02 -14.37
C GLN A 134 5.61 1.28 -14.14
N THR A 135 5.01 2.42 -13.82
CA THR A 135 5.72 3.66 -13.48
C THR A 135 6.69 3.44 -12.32
N ILE A 136 6.23 2.76 -11.27
CA ILE A 136 7.05 2.48 -10.08
C ILE A 136 8.17 1.48 -10.40
N GLU A 137 7.89 0.41 -11.14
CA GLU A 137 8.91 -0.58 -11.52
C GLU A 137 10.05 0.04 -12.35
N GLN A 138 9.72 1.02 -13.19
CA GLN A 138 10.67 1.73 -14.04
C GLN A 138 11.39 2.90 -13.33
N SER A 139 10.98 3.26 -12.11
CA SER A 139 11.48 4.45 -11.40
C SER A 139 12.91 4.33 -10.87
N GLY A 140 13.43 3.12 -10.72
CA GLY A 140 14.70 2.86 -10.05
C GLY A 140 14.67 3.01 -8.52
N LEU A 141 13.51 3.28 -7.90
CA LEU A 141 13.33 3.29 -6.44
C LEU A 141 13.52 1.90 -5.82
N ASP A 142 13.73 1.86 -4.51
CA ASP A 142 13.65 0.64 -3.71
C ASP A 142 12.19 0.38 -3.32
N TYR A 143 11.41 -0.11 -4.28
CA TYR A 143 9.97 -0.29 -4.12
C TYR A 143 9.61 -1.68 -3.59
N THR A 144 8.42 -1.79 -3.01
CA THR A 144 7.67 -3.04 -2.91
C THR A 144 6.25 -2.74 -3.35
N LEU A 145 5.80 -3.37 -4.43
CA LEU A 145 4.40 -3.33 -4.83
C LEU A 145 3.66 -4.42 -4.05
N ILE A 146 2.53 -4.04 -3.46
CA ILE A 146 1.71 -4.93 -2.64
C ILE A 146 0.37 -5.08 -3.36
N ARG A 147 0.10 -6.26 -3.91
CA ARG A 147 -1.17 -6.66 -4.53
C ARG A 147 -2.00 -7.46 -3.52
N PRO A 148 -2.81 -6.80 -2.67
CA PRO A 148 -3.67 -7.53 -1.76
C PRO A 148 -4.75 -8.28 -2.53
N ALA A 149 -5.14 -9.44 -2.02
CA ALA A 149 -6.41 -10.08 -2.32
C ALA A 149 -7.59 -9.19 -1.87
N TRP A 150 -8.83 -9.68 -1.98
CA TRP A 150 -9.98 -8.88 -1.55
C TRP A 150 -9.90 -8.50 -0.06
N LEU A 151 -10.03 -7.21 0.22
CA LEU A 151 -9.73 -6.66 1.55
C LEU A 151 -10.92 -6.78 2.52
N THR A 152 -10.76 -7.60 3.56
CA THR A 152 -11.74 -7.77 4.65
C THR A 152 -11.43 -6.87 5.86
N ASN A 153 -12.35 -6.82 6.83
CA ASN A 153 -12.15 -6.12 8.12
C ASN A 153 -11.94 -7.11 9.29
N LEU A 154 -11.61 -8.36 9.00
CA LEU A 154 -11.34 -9.36 10.02
C LEU A 154 -10.17 -8.91 10.92
N ASN A 155 -10.33 -9.09 12.23
CA ASN A 155 -9.32 -8.71 13.21
C ASN A 155 -8.27 -9.83 13.38
N GLU A 156 -7.54 -10.13 12.31
CA GLU A 156 -6.53 -11.20 12.27
C GLU A 156 -5.28 -10.74 11.52
N VAL A 157 -4.15 -11.34 11.84
CA VAL A 157 -2.93 -11.27 11.02
C VAL A 157 -2.66 -12.68 10.54
N ASP A 158 -3.14 -12.96 9.34
CA ASP A 158 -3.01 -14.24 8.64
C ASP A 158 -2.86 -13.93 7.16
N TYR A 159 -1.68 -14.24 6.60
CA TYR A 159 -1.37 -14.01 5.19
C TYR A 159 -0.23 -14.93 4.74
N GLU A 160 -0.22 -15.23 3.44
CA GLU A 160 0.92 -15.73 2.69
C GLU A 160 1.25 -14.78 1.53
N ILE A 161 2.40 -15.02 0.89
CA ILE A 161 2.93 -14.18 -0.18
C ILE A 161 3.06 -15.02 -1.45
N THR A 162 2.67 -14.43 -2.59
CA THR A 162 3.03 -14.94 -3.92
C THR A 162 3.91 -13.93 -4.66
N LYS A 163 4.80 -14.42 -5.50
CA LYS A 163 5.63 -13.57 -6.37
C LYS A 163 4.85 -13.12 -7.61
N LYS A 164 5.42 -12.19 -8.37
CA LYS A 164 4.83 -11.64 -9.60
C LYS A 164 4.54 -12.70 -10.66
N ASP A 165 5.44 -13.67 -10.79
CA ASP A 165 5.41 -14.76 -11.78
C ASP A 165 4.75 -16.04 -11.26
N GLU A 166 4.21 -16.02 -10.03
CA GLU A 166 3.47 -17.13 -9.44
C GLU A 166 1.96 -16.94 -9.62
N THR A 167 1.23 -18.05 -9.75
CA THR A 167 -0.24 -18.03 -9.67
C THR A 167 -0.66 -17.49 -8.31
N PHE A 168 -1.53 -16.49 -8.32
CA PHE A 168 -2.09 -15.91 -7.10
C PHE A 168 -2.95 -16.94 -6.36
N LYS A 169 -2.86 -16.95 -5.05
CA LYS A 169 -3.61 -17.85 -4.17
C LYS A 169 -4.61 -17.06 -3.35
N GLY A 170 -5.66 -17.73 -2.87
CA GLY A 170 -6.64 -17.14 -1.97
C GLY A 170 -7.46 -16.00 -2.57
N THR A 171 -8.65 -15.79 -2.01
CA THR A 171 -9.58 -14.77 -2.53
C THR A 171 -9.64 -13.51 -1.68
N GLU A 172 -9.15 -13.57 -0.43
CA GLU A 172 -9.32 -12.50 0.54
C GLU A 172 -8.11 -12.33 1.46
N VAL A 173 -7.99 -11.15 2.08
CA VAL A 173 -6.98 -10.85 3.10
C VAL A 173 -7.45 -9.72 4.00
N SER A 174 -7.12 -9.78 5.29
CA SER A 174 -7.50 -8.71 6.21
C SER A 174 -6.64 -7.46 6.00
N ARG A 175 -7.24 -6.27 6.16
CA ARG A 175 -6.47 -5.01 6.17
C ARG A 175 -5.41 -4.98 7.27
N LYS A 176 -5.65 -5.69 8.37
CA LYS A 176 -4.72 -5.82 9.49
C LYS A 176 -3.48 -6.64 9.10
N SER A 177 -3.64 -7.71 8.31
CA SER A 177 -2.52 -8.45 7.71
C SER A 177 -1.65 -7.56 6.84
N ILE A 178 -2.25 -6.73 5.97
CA ILE A 178 -1.49 -5.77 5.15
C ILE A 178 -0.73 -4.75 6.01
N GLY A 179 -1.37 -4.20 7.05
CA GLY A 179 -0.71 -3.29 7.99
C GLY A 179 0.44 -3.95 8.77
N ALA A 180 0.31 -5.23 9.13
CA ALA A 180 1.38 -6.00 9.78
C ALA A 180 2.56 -6.24 8.82
N LEU A 181 2.29 -6.65 7.58
CA LEU A 181 3.31 -6.83 6.55
C LEU A 181 4.10 -5.53 6.29
N MET A 182 3.42 -4.39 6.19
CA MET A 182 4.08 -3.09 6.02
C MET A 182 5.02 -2.74 7.18
N VAL A 183 4.65 -3.10 8.41
CA VAL A 183 5.52 -2.92 9.58
C VAL A 183 6.75 -3.83 9.50
N GLU A 184 6.58 -5.09 9.11
CA GLU A 184 7.70 -6.03 8.98
C GLU A 184 8.68 -5.58 7.89
N ILE A 185 8.19 -5.16 6.72
CA ILE A 185 9.02 -4.56 5.67
C ILE A 185 9.69 -3.27 6.17
N ALA A 186 8.98 -2.43 6.93
CA ALA A 186 9.57 -1.20 7.44
C ALA A 186 10.64 -1.43 8.52
N LYS A 187 10.62 -2.55 9.25
CA LYS A 187 11.69 -2.98 10.16
C LYS A 187 12.88 -3.58 9.40
N HIS A 188 12.59 -4.32 8.34
CA HIS A 188 13.53 -5.06 7.50
C HIS A 188 13.43 -4.60 6.04
N PRO A 189 13.97 -3.40 5.72
CA PRO A 189 13.71 -2.73 4.44
C PRO A 189 14.23 -3.52 3.23
N GLU A 190 15.17 -4.43 3.43
CA GLU A 190 15.67 -5.37 2.43
C GLU A 190 14.62 -6.40 1.97
N LEU A 191 13.58 -6.68 2.78
CA LEU A 191 12.52 -7.61 2.39
C LEU A 191 11.74 -7.05 1.21
N TYR A 192 11.58 -7.89 0.19
CA TYR A 192 10.82 -7.57 -1.03
C TYR A 192 11.31 -6.30 -1.75
N SER A 193 12.61 -6.01 -1.63
CA SER A 193 13.24 -4.88 -2.33
C SER A 193 13.15 -5.09 -3.85
N ARG A 194 12.52 -4.13 -4.54
CA ARG A 194 12.22 -4.17 -5.97
C ARG A 194 11.40 -5.41 -6.37
N GLU A 195 10.49 -5.83 -5.50
CA GLU A 195 9.57 -6.94 -5.78
C GLU A 195 8.11 -6.47 -5.86
N ASP A 196 7.32 -7.24 -6.61
CA ASP A 196 5.86 -7.10 -6.73
C ASP A 196 5.17 -8.35 -6.19
N ILE A 197 4.60 -8.22 -4.99
CA ILE A 197 4.13 -9.33 -4.18
C ILE A 197 2.60 -9.37 -4.09
N GLY A 198 2.03 -10.55 -4.29
CA GLY A 198 0.65 -10.86 -3.95
C GLY A 198 0.53 -11.17 -2.47
N VAL A 199 -0.58 -10.78 -1.85
CA VAL A 199 -0.83 -11.02 -0.42
C VAL A 199 -2.25 -11.51 -0.22
N ASN A 200 -2.39 -12.75 0.27
CA ASN A 200 -3.67 -13.40 0.48
C ASN A 200 -3.71 -14.15 1.81
N LYS A 201 -4.90 -14.42 2.33
CA LYS A 201 -5.09 -15.34 3.45
C LYS A 201 -4.93 -16.79 2.94
N PRO A 202 -4.15 -17.64 3.63
CA PRO A 202 -4.02 -19.05 3.25
C PRO A 202 -5.35 -19.80 3.28
N ASN A 203 -5.49 -20.83 2.45
CA ASN A 203 -6.67 -21.72 2.41
C ASN A 203 -7.99 -20.96 2.16
N THR A 204 -7.94 -19.90 1.36
CA THR A 204 -9.12 -19.12 0.93
C THR A 204 -9.43 -19.25 -0.56
N ASP A 205 -8.83 -20.21 -1.26
CA ASP A 205 -9.13 -20.45 -2.67
C ASP A 205 -10.63 -20.73 -2.89
N GLY A 206 -11.15 -20.27 -4.02
CA GLY A 206 -12.55 -20.37 -4.39
C GLY A 206 -12.92 -19.33 -5.45
N ASP A 207 -14.21 -19.21 -5.73
CA ASP A 207 -14.71 -18.42 -6.86
C ASP A 207 -14.89 -16.93 -6.52
N ALA A 208 -14.97 -16.61 -5.22
CA ALA A 208 -15.16 -15.26 -4.69
C ALA A 208 -14.62 -15.17 -3.25
N PRO A 209 -14.46 -13.96 -2.69
CA PRO A 209 -14.20 -13.76 -1.25
C PRO A 209 -15.32 -14.36 -0.40
N ARG A 210 -14.99 -14.85 0.79
CA ARG A 210 -15.95 -15.52 1.69
C ARG A 210 -16.80 -14.55 2.50
N ASP A 211 -16.27 -13.35 2.74
CA ASP A 211 -16.85 -12.29 3.57
C ASP A 211 -17.55 -11.20 2.73
N LEU A 212 -18.31 -11.59 1.70
CA LEU A 212 -19.15 -10.68 0.89
C LEU A 212 -20.55 -10.48 1.49
#